data_AF-A0A973UXX9-F1
#
_entry.id   AF-A0A973UXX9-F1
#
_cell.length_a   1.000
_cell.length_b   1.000
_cell.length_c   1.000
_cell.angle_alpha   90.00
_cell.angle_beta   90.00
_cell.angle_gamma   90.00
#
_symmetry.space_group_name_H-M   'P 1'
#
loop_
_entity.id
_entity.type
_entity.pdbx_description
1 polymer ?
#
loop_
_entity_poly.entity_id
_entity_poly.type
_entity_poly.pdbx_seq_one_letter_code
_entity_poly.pdbx_strand_id
1 'polypeptide(L)'
;MSSPHEPRPRVLPWAALALTLLLVLRSLGLLLAQVQLASGAAFGDLEALATGPSLDFVADTQALLTMWQEAATVAPVKALIRWTTGAYTGVDLVFAGVYAILLVQLWRRVRGHLPAYPQGSEAEWSRLRRWAHLASLPYLAVAAAGADVVEDVLRLTMVLRATGGHAIPGWLIWLSWLATTAKFALLAVFAVFLVVLVADTRKLRAWLKRMWWATWRLRVAVAAVGLFAGALLFDVTGQAIDLVRRWVDSRADLFGGVLTVLGSALLGLAAWLMARRLVLA
;
A
#
# COMPACT_ATOMS: atom_id res chain seq x y z
N MET A 1 41.48 18.39 1.13
CA MET A 1 40.84 17.08 1.38
C MET A 1 39.33 17.28 1.40
N SER A 2 38.68 17.08 0.26
CA SER A 2 37.21 17.14 0.15
C SER A 2 36.63 15.90 0.82
N SER A 3 35.84 16.10 1.88
CA SER A 3 34.98 15.06 2.44
C SER A 3 34.19 14.40 1.30
N PRO A 4 34.24 13.07 1.13
CA PRO A 4 33.38 12.41 0.16
C PRO A 4 31.95 12.64 0.63
N HIS A 5 31.23 13.54 -0.04
CA HIS A 5 29.80 13.73 0.16
C HIS A 5 29.12 12.37 -0.01
N GLU A 6 28.76 11.73 1.11
CA GLU A 6 27.97 10.51 1.08
C GLU A 6 26.70 10.81 0.26
N PRO A 7 26.43 10.05 -0.81
CA PRO A 7 25.27 10.28 -1.64
C PRO A 7 24.01 10.15 -0.77
N ARG A 8 23.23 11.23 -0.70
CA ARG A 8 22.00 11.32 0.09
C ARG A 8 21.13 10.07 -0.12
N PRO A 9 20.49 9.51 0.93
CA PRO A 9 19.70 8.29 0.79
C PRO A 9 18.50 8.50 -0.15
N ARG A 10 18.62 8.05 -1.42
CA ARG A 10 17.58 8.19 -2.46
C ARG A 10 16.35 7.31 -2.22
N VAL A 11 16.45 6.28 -1.38
CA VAL A 11 15.36 5.33 -1.06
C VAL A 11 14.39 5.90 -0.02
N LEU A 12 14.88 6.77 0.88
CA LEU A 12 14.11 7.18 2.04
C LEU A 12 12.89 8.07 1.73
N PRO A 13 12.95 9.02 0.77
CA PRO A 13 11.77 9.79 0.37
C PRO A 13 10.63 8.90 -0.14
N TRP A 14 10.97 7.88 -0.93
CA TRP A 14 9.99 6.91 -1.44
C TRP A 14 9.43 6.03 -0.33
N ALA A 15 10.25 5.65 0.65
CA ALA A 15 9.79 4.84 1.79
C ALA A 15 8.81 5.62 2.67
N ALA A 16 9.11 6.91 2.88
CA ALA A 16 8.26 7.80 3.64
C ALA A 16 6.92 8.05 2.92
N LEU A 17 6.97 8.30 1.61
CA LEU A 17 5.77 8.45 0.77
C LEU A 17 4.93 7.16 0.75
N ALA A 18 5.55 6.00 0.60
CA ALA A 18 4.85 4.71 0.67
C ALA A 18 4.13 4.53 2.01
N LEU A 19 4.81 4.82 3.13
CA LEU A 19 4.20 4.74 4.46
C LEU A 19 3.01 5.71 4.59
N THR A 20 3.14 6.95 4.12
CA THR A 20 2.05 7.93 4.14
C THR A 20 0.84 7.45 3.35
N LEU A 21 1.06 6.93 2.13
CA LEU A 21 -0.01 6.41 1.29
C LEU A 21 -0.69 5.19 1.93
N LEU A 22 0.07 4.28 2.54
CA LEU A 22 -0.49 3.14 3.28
C LEU A 22 -1.39 3.58 4.44
N LEU A 23 -0.98 4.62 5.18
CA LEU A 23 -1.79 5.18 6.26
C LEU A 23 -3.07 5.82 5.72
N VAL A 24 -2.98 6.56 4.60
CA VAL A 24 -4.16 7.15 3.93
C VAL A 24 -5.12 6.05 3.48
N LEU A 25 -4.63 4.97 2.85
CA LEU A 25 -5.46 3.83 2.44
C LEU A 25 -6.17 3.19 3.62
N ARG A 26 -5.45 2.95 4.73
CA ARG A 26 -6.04 2.46 5.97
C ARG A 26 -7.13 3.40 6.50
N SER A 27 -6.89 4.70 6.51
CA SER A 27 -7.88 5.69 6.94
C SER A 27 -9.11 5.71 6.03
N LEU A 28 -8.92 5.59 4.71
CA LEU A 28 -10.03 5.50 3.75
C LEU A 28 -10.83 4.21 3.92
N GLY A 29 -10.17 3.06 4.10
CA GLY A 29 -10.82 1.77 4.39
C GLY A 29 -11.63 1.81 5.70
N LEU A 30 -11.06 2.40 6.76
CA LEU A 30 -11.78 2.64 8.02
C LEU A 30 -12.98 3.59 7.84
N LEU A 31 -12.84 4.63 7.03
CA LEU A 31 -13.94 5.54 6.72
C LEU A 31 -15.06 4.80 5.98
N LEU A 32 -14.73 3.94 5.02
CA LEU A 32 -15.70 3.03 4.39
C LEU A 32 -16.37 2.13 5.43
N ALA A 33 -15.61 1.51 6.34
CA ALA A 33 -16.15 0.69 7.43
C ALA A 33 -17.07 1.48 8.38
N GLN A 34 -16.79 2.75 8.64
CA GLN A 34 -17.62 3.61 9.49
C GLN A 34 -18.90 4.09 8.80
N VAL A 35 -18.81 4.45 7.51
CA VAL A 35 -19.99 4.74 6.67
C VAL A 35 -20.92 3.53 6.63
N GLN A 36 -20.34 2.34 6.54
CA GLN A 36 -21.04 1.07 6.56
C GLN A 36 -21.78 0.87 7.90
N LEU A 37 -21.12 1.04 9.04
CA LEU A 37 -21.75 0.95 10.37
C LEU A 37 -22.86 1.99 10.58
N ALA A 38 -22.69 3.22 10.09
CA ALA A 38 -23.70 4.28 10.20
C ALA A 38 -24.97 4.01 9.36
N SER A 39 -24.88 3.14 8.34
CA SER A 39 -26.01 2.71 7.51
C SER A 39 -26.82 1.55 8.09
N GLY A 40 -26.48 1.06 9.29
CA GLY A 40 -27.25 0.04 10.01
C GLY A 40 -26.99 -1.39 9.55
N ALA A 41 -25.94 -1.62 8.76
CA ALA A 41 -25.57 -2.94 8.27
C ALA A 41 -24.09 -3.22 8.51
N ALA A 42 -23.79 -4.41 9.03
CA ALA A 42 -22.42 -4.89 9.22
C ALA A 42 -21.89 -5.36 7.86
N PHE A 43 -20.93 -4.65 7.27
CA PHE A 43 -20.36 -5.00 5.97
C PHE A 43 -18.86 -5.29 6.06
N GLY A 44 -18.33 -5.99 5.03
CA GLY A 44 -16.89 -6.20 4.82
C GLY A 44 -16.20 -5.01 4.12
N ASP A 45 -14.88 -4.96 4.24
CA ASP A 45 -14.00 -3.91 3.70
C ASP A 45 -13.78 -4.06 2.16
N LEU A 46 -13.38 -2.98 1.47
CA LEU A 46 -12.87 -3.04 0.08
C LEU A 46 -11.69 -4.02 -0.05
N GLU A 47 -10.87 -4.12 1.00
CA GLU A 47 -9.77 -5.09 1.10
C GLU A 47 -10.26 -6.55 1.06
N ALA A 48 -11.55 -6.81 1.34
CA ALA A 48 -12.16 -8.15 1.29
C ALA A 48 -12.66 -8.56 -0.13
N LEU A 49 -12.72 -7.62 -1.09
CA LEU A 49 -13.16 -7.95 -2.45
C LEU A 49 -12.12 -8.78 -3.20
N ALA A 50 -12.52 -9.96 -3.65
CA ALA A 50 -11.68 -10.88 -4.40
C ALA A 50 -10.36 -11.22 -3.67
N THR A 51 -10.40 -11.29 -2.34
CA THR A 51 -9.27 -11.68 -1.48
C THR A 51 -9.66 -12.80 -0.53
N GLY A 52 -8.65 -13.52 -0.04
CA GLY A 52 -8.82 -14.61 0.93
C GLY A 52 -8.36 -15.97 0.39
N PRO A 53 -7.95 -16.89 1.28
CA PRO A 53 -7.54 -18.25 0.91
C PRO A 53 -8.73 -19.19 0.67
N SER A 54 -9.96 -18.72 0.87
CA SER A 54 -11.18 -19.51 0.67
C SER A 54 -11.42 -19.81 -0.80
N LEU A 55 -11.86 -21.03 -1.11
CA LEU A 55 -12.34 -21.37 -2.45
C LEU A 55 -13.70 -20.71 -2.76
N ASP A 56 -14.40 -20.22 -1.74
CA ASP A 56 -15.70 -19.55 -1.84
C ASP A 56 -15.60 -18.04 -2.04
N PHE A 57 -14.39 -17.51 -2.28
CA PHE A 57 -14.15 -16.06 -2.41
C PHE A 57 -15.02 -15.37 -3.48
N VAL A 58 -15.46 -16.12 -4.51
CA VAL A 58 -16.39 -15.60 -5.52
C VAL A 58 -17.77 -15.35 -4.92
N ALA A 59 -18.29 -16.32 -4.16
CA ALA A 59 -19.58 -16.19 -3.49
C ALA A 59 -19.53 -15.07 -2.43
N ASP A 60 -18.44 -14.99 -1.65
CA ASP A 60 -18.23 -13.95 -0.65
C ASP A 60 -18.18 -12.55 -1.29
N THR A 61 -17.45 -12.41 -2.40
CA THR A 61 -17.36 -11.16 -3.15
C THR A 61 -18.71 -10.78 -3.76
N GLN A 62 -19.46 -11.74 -4.30
CA GLN A 62 -20.81 -11.51 -4.83
C GLN A 62 -21.80 -11.11 -3.75
N ALA A 63 -21.76 -11.75 -2.58
CA ALA A 63 -22.58 -11.38 -1.44
C ALA A 63 -22.29 -9.93 -1.01
N LEU A 64 -21.00 -9.57 -0.90
CA LEU A 64 -20.60 -8.20 -0.55
C LEU A 64 -21.07 -7.17 -1.59
N LEU A 65 -20.93 -7.46 -2.88
CA LEU A 65 -21.37 -6.55 -3.96
C LEU A 65 -22.89 -6.45 -4.06
N THR A 66 -23.62 -7.53 -3.78
CA THR A 66 -25.10 -7.54 -3.74
C THR A 66 -25.60 -6.65 -2.60
N MET A 67 -24.98 -6.79 -1.43
CA MET A 67 -25.24 -5.93 -0.28
C MET A 67 -24.98 -4.44 -0.59
N TRP A 68 -23.87 -4.11 -1.28
CA TRP A 68 -23.59 -2.73 -1.68
C TRP A 68 -24.56 -2.20 -2.74
N GLN A 69 -25.05 -3.07 -3.62
CA GLN A 69 -26.09 -2.74 -4.58
C GLN A 69 -27.41 -2.39 -3.88
N GLU A 70 -27.80 -3.14 -2.85
CA GLU A 70 -28.99 -2.86 -2.03
C GLU A 70 -28.86 -1.53 -1.28
N ALA A 71 -27.71 -1.28 -0.63
CA ALA A 71 -27.45 -0.03 0.08
C ALA A 71 -27.41 1.20 -0.85
N ALA A 72 -26.95 1.02 -2.09
CA ALA A 72 -26.86 2.08 -3.10
C ALA A 72 -28.23 2.54 -3.66
N THR A 73 -29.35 1.99 -3.19
CA THR A 73 -30.70 2.52 -3.48
C THR A 73 -30.92 3.91 -2.87
N VAL A 74 -30.20 4.23 -1.79
CA VAL A 74 -30.21 5.54 -1.15
C VAL A 74 -29.18 6.47 -1.81
N ALA A 75 -29.63 7.55 -2.44
CA ALA A 75 -28.78 8.46 -3.24
C ALA A 75 -27.51 8.98 -2.53
N PRO A 76 -27.55 9.47 -1.27
CA PRO A 76 -26.34 9.89 -0.57
C PRO A 76 -25.37 8.73 -0.30
N VAL A 77 -25.88 7.54 0.04
CA VAL A 77 -25.07 6.33 0.26
C VAL A 77 -24.37 5.90 -1.03
N LYS A 78 -25.08 5.91 -2.17
CA LYS A 78 -24.50 5.63 -3.49
C LYS A 78 -23.38 6.59 -3.86
N ALA A 79 -23.57 7.89 -3.63
CA ALA A 79 -22.55 8.91 -3.91
C ALA A 79 -21.31 8.68 -3.06
N LEU A 80 -21.51 8.35 -1.79
CA LEU A 80 -20.46 8.08 -0.83
C LEU A 80 -19.64 6.84 -1.19
N ILE A 81 -20.28 5.70 -1.47
CA ILE A 81 -19.60 4.46 -1.92
C ILE A 81 -18.74 4.73 -3.15
N ARG A 82 -19.30 5.41 -4.16
CA ARG A 82 -18.56 5.71 -5.40
C ARG A 82 -17.37 6.62 -5.15
N TRP A 83 -17.54 7.64 -4.32
CA TRP A 83 -16.47 8.57 -4.00
C TRP A 83 -15.36 7.90 -3.19
N THR A 84 -15.70 7.15 -2.15
CA THR A 84 -14.71 6.49 -1.28
C THR A 84 -13.94 5.41 -2.03
N THR A 85 -14.62 4.58 -2.84
CA THR A 85 -13.94 3.60 -3.70
C THR A 85 -13.05 4.29 -4.73
N GLY A 86 -13.51 5.37 -5.37
CA GLY A 86 -12.70 6.13 -6.31
C GLY A 86 -11.47 6.77 -5.68
N ALA A 87 -11.60 7.33 -4.48
CA ALA A 87 -10.49 7.89 -3.71
C ALA A 87 -9.49 6.80 -3.29
N TYR A 88 -9.97 5.66 -2.79
CA TYR A 88 -9.16 4.51 -2.42
C TYR A 88 -8.34 4.01 -3.61
N THR A 89 -9.00 3.72 -4.74
CA THR A 89 -8.33 3.34 -5.99
C THR A 89 -7.33 4.39 -6.45
N GLY A 90 -7.66 5.69 -6.37
CA GLY A 90 -6.73 6.76 -6.74
C GLY A 90 -5.45 6.75 -5.90
N VAL A 91 -5.57 6.53 -4.59
CA VAL A 91 -4.41 6.44 -3.68
C VAL A 91 -3.62 5.15 -3.93
N ASP A 92 -4.29 4.02 -4.19
CA ASP A 92 -3.64 2.75 -4.51
C ASP A 92 -2.81 2.83 -5.79
N LEU A 93 -3.33 3.46 -6.85
CA LEU A 93 -2.58 3.67 -8.10
C LEU A 93 -1.30 4.49 -7.87
N VAL A 94 -1.36 5.50 -7.00
CA VAL A 94 -0.17 6.26 -6.61
C VAL A 94 0.77 5.40 -5.78
N PHE A 95 0.25 4.62 -4.84
CA PHE A 95 1.03 3.68 -4.03
C PHE A 95 1.76 2.66 -4.90
N ALA A 96 1.09 2.12 -5.92
CA ALA A 96 1.65 1.21 -6.91
C ALA A 96 2.90 1.78 -7.59
N GLY A 97 2.80 3.01 -8.11
CA GLY A 97 3.94 3.70 -8.70
C GLY A 97 5.06 3.95 -7.68
N VAL A 98 4.72 4.38 -6.47
CA VAL A 98 5.68 4.73 -5.42
C VAL A 98 6.46 3.51 -4.94
N TYR A 99 5.78 2.38 -4.65
CA TYR A 99 6.50 1.19 -4.20
C TYR A 99 7.31 0.57 -5.34
N ALA A 100 6.84 0.61 -6.60
CA ALA A 100 7.63 0.12 -7.73
C ALA A 100 8.95 0.88 -7.84
N ILE A 101 8.89 2.21 -7.77
CA ILE A 101 10.09 3.06 -7.74
C ILE A 101 10.97 2.71 -6.54
N LEU A 102 10.40 2.58 -5.34
CA LEU A 102 11.13 2.20 -4.13
C LEU A 102 11.88 0.88 -4.30
N LEU A 103 11.22 -0.16 -4.80
CA LEU A 103 11.78 -1.49 -5.00
C LEU A 103 12.88 -1.47 -6.07
N VAL A 104 12.68 -0.76 -7.18
CA VAL A 104 13.70 -0.57 -8.21
C VAL A 104 14.92 0.18 -7.66
N GLN A 105 14.72 1.24 -6.88
CA GLN A 105 15.81 1.98 -6.24
C GLN A 105 16.54 1.14 -5.20
N LEU A 106 15.82 0.31 -4.44
CA LEU A 106 16.39 -0.64 -3.50
C LEU A 106 17.27 -1.65 -4.23
N TRP A 107 16.77 -2.24 -5.33
CA TRP A 107 17.57 -3.14 -6.16
C TRP A 107 18.81 -2.46 -6.73
N ARG A 108 18.70 -1.26 -7.31
CA ARG A 108 19.85 -0.49 -7.81
C ARG A 108 20.88 -0.27 -6.70
N ARG A 109 20.41 0.07 -5.50
CA ARG A 109 21.28 0.26 -4.33
C ARG A 109 21.99 -1.03 -3.97
N VAL A 110 21.28 -2.16 -3.85
CA VAL A 110 21.90 -3.46 -3.52
C VAL A 110 22.91 -3.84 -4.60
N ARG A 111 22.55 -3.73 -5.88
CA ARG A 111 23.41 -4.06 -7.01
C ARG A 111 24.70 -3.24 -7.04
N GLY A 112 24.63 -1.95 -6.73
CA GLY A 112 25.80 -1.07 -6.65
C GLY A 112 26.79 -1.41 -5.52
N HIS A 113 26.43 -2.31 -4.59
CA HIS A 113 27.31 -2.78 -3.53
C HIS A 113 27.80 -4.23 -3.76
N LEU A 114 27.45 -4.84 -4.88
CA LEU A 114 27.98 -6.16 -5.25
C LEU A 114 29.48 -6.06 -5.56
N PRO A 115 30.27 -7.09 -5.21
CA PRO A 115 31.69 -7.13 -5.56
C PRO A 115 31.88 -7.15 -7.08
N ALA A 116 32.90 -6.44 -7.58
CA ALA A 116 33.22 -6.36 -9.01
C ALA A 116 33.57 -7.72 -9.63
N TYR A 117 34.08 -8.64 -8.82
CA TYR A 117 34.30 -10.04 -9.20
C TYR A 117 33.47 -10.94 -8.29
N PRO A 118 32.46 -11.64 -8.83
CA PRO A 118 31.79 -12.67 -8.06
C PRO A 118 32.80 -13.75 -7.63
N GLN A 119 32.78 -14.16 -6.36
CA GLN A 119 33.61 -15.28 -5.92
C GLN A 119 33.10 -16.58 -6.55
N GLY A 120 33.99 -17.30 -7.25
CA GLY A 120 33.69 -18.53 -7.99
C GLY A 120 33.37 -18.29 -9.47
N SER A 121 33.55 -19.32 -10.29
CA SER A 121 33.13 -19.28 -11.69
C SER A 121 31.60 -19.24 -11.79
N GLU A 122 31.02 -18.57 -12.80
CA GLU A 122 29.55 -18.59 -13.02
C GLU A 122 28.98 -20.02 -13.15
N ALA A 123 29.84 -20.97 -13.55
CA ALA A 123 29.50 -22.38 -13.66
C ALA A 123 29.17 -23.03 -12.29
N GLU A 124 29.72 -22.52 -11.20
CA GLU A 124 29.47 -22.99 -9.83
C GLU A 124 28.20 -22.39 -9.21
N TRP A 125 27.54 -21.46 -9.90
CA TRP A 125 26.39 -20.78 -9.37
C TRP A 125 25.12 -21.63 -9.45
N SER A 126 24.42 -21.70 -8.32
CA SER A 126 23.05 -22.22 -8.29
C SER A 126 22.17 -21.46 -9.30
N ARG A 127 21.14 -22.14 -9.82
CA ARG A 127 20.19 -21.50 -10.75
C ARG A 127 19.59 -20.24 -10.11
N LEU A 128 19.14 -20.32 -8.86
CA LEU A 128 18.58 -19.16 -8.14
C LEU A 128 19.52 -17.95 -8.13
N ARG A 129 20.82 -18.16 -7.89
CA ARG A 129 21.83 -17.10 -7.88
C ARG A 129 21.98 -16.47 -9.26
N ARG A 130 22.11 -17.27 -10.32
CA ARG A 130 22.17 -16.77 -11.71
C ARG A 130 20.98 -15.87 -12.06
N TRP A 131 19.78 -16.27 -11.65
CA TRP A 131 18.56 -15.52 -11.91
C TRP A 131 18.49 -14.22 -11.10
N ALA A 132 18.95 -14.23 -9.85
CA ALA A 132 19.01 -13.03 -9.00
C ALA A 132 19.91 -11.92 -9.58
N HIS A 133 20.96 -12.30 -10.31
CA HIS A 133 21.90 -11.37 -10.95
C HIS A 133 21.46 -10.86 -12.33
N LEU A 134 20.32 -11.32 -12.85
CA LEU A 134 19.79 -10.84 -14.13
C LEU A 134 19.47 -9.34 -14.08
N ALA A 135 19.81 -8.64 -15.16
CA ALA A 135 19.51 -7.21 -15.30
C ALA A 135 18.00 -6.93 -15.38
N SER A 136 17.19 -7.94 -15.68
CA SER A 136 15.74 -7.87 -15.80
C SER A 136 14.98 -7.93 -14.47
N LEU A 137 15.66 -8.20 -13.35
CA LEU A 137 15.03 -8.26 -12.02
C LEU A 137 14.06 -7.11 -11.69
N PRO A 138 14.37 -5.81 -11.93
CA PRO A 138 13.45 -4.73 -11.64
C PRO A 138 12.12 -4.83 -12.38
N TYR A 139 12.03 -5.54 -13.50
CA TYR A 139 10.78 -5.75 -14.21
C TYR A 139 9.78 -6.58 -13.40
N LEU A 140 10.22 -7.40 -12.43
CA LEU A 140 9.30 -8.10 -11.52
C LEU A 140 8.54 -7.12 -10.62
N ALA A 141 9.22 -6.09 -10.10
CA ALA A 141 8.59 -5.05 -9.29
C ALA A 141 7.64 -4.17 -10.12
N VAL A 142 8.01 -3.87 -11.38
CA VAL A 142 7.15 -3.13 -12.31
C VAL A 142 5.93 -3.97 -12.73
N ALA A 143 6.11 -5.26 -13.01
CA ALA A 143 5.02 -6.18 -13.33
C ALA A 143 4.07 -6.37 -12.15
N ALA A 144 4.59 -6.42 -10.91
CA ALA A 144 3.77 -6.46 -9.71
C ALA A 144 2.88 -5.22 -9.60
N ALA A 145 3.43 -4.02 -9.84
CA ALA A 145 2.65 -2.79 -9.90
C ALA A 145 1.62 -2.78 -11.04
N GLY A 146 1.97 -3.34 -12.20
CA GLY A 146 1.01 -3.54 -13.29
C GLY A 146 -0.16 -4.44 -12.88
N ALA A 147 0.12 -5.54 -12.19
CA ALA A 147 -0.92 -6.44 -11.65
C ALA A 147 -1.79 -5.73 -10.61
N ASP A 148 -1.20 -4.88 -9.76
CA ASP A 148 -1.91 -4.02 -8.80
C ASP A 148 -2.90 -3.08 -9.49
N VAL A 149 -2.42 -2.34 -10.51
CA VAL A 149 -3.29 -1.44 -11.29
C VAL A 149 -4.46 -2.19 -11.92
N VAL A 150 -4.22 -3.40 -12.44
CA VAL A 150 -5.28 -4.24 -13.01
C VAL A 150 -6.29 -4.66 -11.93
N GLU A 151 -5.82 -5.14 -10.77
CA GLU A 151 -6.65 -5.48 -9.62
C GLU A 151 -7.53 -4.29 -9.18
N ASP A 152 -6.94 -3.11 -9.00
CA ASP A 152 -7.63 -1.93 -8.51
C ASP A 152 -8.68 -1.41 -9.50
N VAL A 153 -8.36 -1.43 -10.80
CA VAL A 153 -9.31 -1.07 -11.86
C VAL A 153 -10.47 -2.06 -11.93
N LEU A 154 -10.20 -3.36 -11.76
CA LEU A 154 -11.24 -4.38 -11.74
C LEU A 154 -12.14 -4.22 -10.51
N ARG A 155 -11.58 -3.99 -9.32
CA ARG A 155 -12.34 -3.68 -8.10
C ARG A 155 -13.21 -2.45 -8.28
N LEU A 156 -12.65 -1.34 -8.77
CA LEU A 156 -13.42 -0.13 -9.05
C LEU A 156 -14.58 -0.43 -10.03
N THR A 157 -14.31 -1.18 -11.09
CA THR A 157 -15.31 -1.57 -12.08
C THR A 157 -16.44 -2.41 -11.44
N MET A 158 -16.10 -3.37 -10.58
CA MET A 158 -17.08 -4.17 -9.84
C MET A 158 -18.01 -3.29 -8.99
N VAL A 159 -17.45 -2.34 -8.24
CA VAL A 159 -18.24 -1.42 -7.40
C VAL A 159 -19.10 -0.47 -8.22
N LEU A 160 -18.56 0.10 -9.30
CA LEU A 160 -19.32 1.02 -10.16
C LEU A 160 -20.50 0.31 -10.84
N ARG A 161 -20.32 -0.96 -11.26
CA ARG A 161 -21.40 -1.79 -11.81
C ARG A 161 -22.43 -2.15 -10.74
N ALA A 162 -22.01 -2.58 -9.56
CA ALA A 162 -22.90 -2.96 -8.47
C ALA A 162 -23.76 -1.77 -8.01
N THR A 163 -23.14 -0.61 -7.77
CA THR A 163 -23.88 0.63 -7.44
C THR A 163 -24.73 1.17 -8.62
N GLY A 164 -24.48 0.67 -9.83
CA GLY A 164 -25.29 0.91 -11.02
C GLY A 164 -26.51 -0.02 -11.14
N GLY A 165 -26.64 -1.03 -10.27
CA GLY A 165 -27.70 -2.04 -10.33
C GLY A 165 -27.42 -3.16 -11.33
N HIS A 166 -26.17 -3.32 -11.79
CA HIS A 166 -25.80 -4.35 -12.73
C HIS A 166 -25.19 -5.57 -12.03
N ALA A 167 -25.61 -6.76 -12.46
CA ALA A 167 -24.99 -8.00 -12.01
C ALA A 167 -23.49 -8.04 -12.34
N ILE A 168 -22.70 -8.58 -11.40
CA ILE A 168 -21.25 -8.69 -11.53
C ILE A 168 -20.90 -10.07 -12.05
N PRO A 169 -20.36 -10.18 -13.27
CA PRO A 169 -19.98 -11.46 -13.82
C PRO A 169 -18.81 -12.06 -13.04
N GLY A 170 -18.89 -13.35 -12.70
CA GLY A 170 -17.88 -14.03 -11.87
C GLY A 170 -16.46 -14.02 -12.46
N TRP A 171 -16.32 -13.89 -13.77
CA TRP A 171 -14.99 -13.77 -14.41
C TRP A 171 -14.25 -12.49 -14.00
N LEU A 172 -14.94 -11.39 -13.68
CA LEU A 172 -14.30 -10.16 -13.18
C LEU A 172 -13.66 -10.40 -11.81
N ILE A 173 -14.34 -11.16 -10.96
CA ILE A 173 -13.87 -11.52 -9.62
C ILE A 173 -12.65 -12.44 -9.72
N TRP A 174 -12.71 -13.45 -10.60
CA TRP A 174 -11.57 -14.32 -10.90
C TRP A 174 -10.37 -13.55 -11.44
N LEU A 175 -10.59 -12.62 -12.38
CA LEU A 175 -9.50 -11.83 -12.96
C LEU A 175 -8.86 -10.91 -11.91
N SER A 176 -9.67 -10.31 -11.04
CA SER A 176 -9.18 -9.52 -9.91
C SER A 176 -8.33 -10.38 -8.96
N TRP A 177 -8.81 -11.58 -8.60
CA TRP A 177 -8.07 -12.51 -7.74
C TRP A 177 -6.76 -12.99 -8.37
N LEU A 178 -6.77 -13.28 -9.69
CA LEU A 178 -5.56 -13.64 -10.43
C LEU A 178 -4.55 -12.51 -10.43
N ALA A 179 -5.00 -11.26 -10.61
CA ALA A 179 -4.15 -10.08 -10.54
C ALA A 179 -3.54 -9.92 -9.13
N THR A 180 -4.34 -10.04 -8.07
CA THR A 180 -3.88 -10.06 -6.67
C THR A 180 -2.81 -11.13 -6.43
N THR A 181 -3.08 -12.35 -6.90
CA THR A 181 -2.18 -13.49 -6.74
C THR A 181 -0.87 -13.28 -7.50
N ALA A 182 -0.96 -12.80 -8.75
CA ALA A 182 0.21 -12.48 -9.56
C ALA A 182 1.06 -11.37 -8.92
N LYS A 183 0.44 -10.30 -8.40
CA LYS A 183 1.12 -9.24 -7.65
C LYS A 183 1.95 -9.81 -6.50
N PHE A 184 1.33 -10.57 -5.60
CA PHE A 184 2.03 -11.11 -4.44
C PHE A 184 3.10 -12.13 -4.82
N ALA A 185 2.86 -12.98 -5.83
CA ALA A 185 3.85 -13.92 -6.34
C ALA A 185 5.09 -13.19 -6.90
N LEU A 186 4.87 -12.15 -7.72
CA LEU A 186 5.95 -11.33 -8.29
C LEU A 186 6.75 -10.61 -7.21
N LEU A 187 6.08 -10.02 -6.22
CA LEU A 187 6.74 -9.37 -5.07
C LEU A 187 7.53 -10.37 -4.23
N ALA A 188 6.99 -11.57 -3.98
CA ALA A 188 7.68 -12.62 -3.23
C ALA A 188 8.95 -13.08 -3.96
N VAL A 189 8.85 -13.34 -5.27
CA VAL A 189 10.00 -13.72 -6.10
C VAL A 189 11.05 -12.61 -6.12
N PHE A 190 10.63 -11.34 -6.28
CA PHE A 190 11.53 -10.20 -6.21
C PHE A 190 12.23 -10.07 -4.85
N ALA A 191 11.50 -10.28 -3.76
CA ALA A 191 12.05 -10.27 -2.41
C ALA A 191 13.08 -11.38 -2.19
N VAL A 192 12.81 -12.60 -2.64
CA VAL A 192 13.76 -13.73 -2.59
C VAL A 192 15.06 -13.37 -3.32
N PHE A 193 14.96 -12.82 -4.52
CA PHE A 193 16.15 -12.41 -5.28
C PHE A 193 16.90 -11.24 -4.63
N LEU A 194 16.20 -10.26 -4.07
CA LEU A 194 16.84 -9.20 -3.28
C LEU A 194 17.61 -9.78 -2.08
N VAL A 195 17.03 -10.75 -1.37
CA VAL A 195 17.71 -11.42 -0.25
C VAL A 195 18.98 -12.12 -0.72
N VAL A 196 18.93 -12.84 -1.84
CA VAL A 196 20.11 -13.47 -2.45
C VAL A 196 21.18 -12.43 -2.76
N LEU A 197 20.81 -11.32 -3.41
CA LEU A 197 21.75 -10.24 -3.74
C LEU A 197 22.35 -9.60 -2.48
N VAL A 198 21.55 -9.36 -1.44
CA VAL A 198 22.04 -8.80 -0.18
C VAL A 198 22.95 -9.79 0.55
N ALA A 199 22.65 -11.09 0.53
CA ALA A 199 23.53 -12.12 1.09
C ALA A 199 24.88 -12.13 0.37
N ASP A 200 24.88 -12.00 -0.96
CA ASP A 200 26.10 -11.92 -1.78
C ASP A 200 26.96 -10.67 -1.46
N THR A 201 26.36 -9.57 -0.99
CA THR A 201 27.15 -8.41 -0.50
C THR A 201 27.88 -8.67 0.83
N ARG A 202 27.59 -9.78 1.54
CA ARG A 202 28.00 -10.08 2.94
C ARG A 202 27.62 -9.00 3.96
N LYS A 203 26.86 -7.98 3.55
CA LYS A 203 26.45 -6.85 4.39
C LYS A 203 25.09 -7.08 5.04
N LEU A 204 24.41 -8.22 4.83
CA LEU A 204 23.08 -8.48 5.38
C LEU A 204 23.00 -8.21 6.88
N ARG A 205 23.93 -8.74 7.68
CA ARG A 205 23.96 -8.54 9.14
C ARG A 205 24.17 -7.06 9.51
N ALA A 206 25.10 -6.39 8.86
CA ALA A 206 25.39 -4.96 9.09
C ALA A 206 24.26 -4.05 8.59
N TRP A 207 23.55 -4.46 7.54
CA TRP A 207 22.40 -3.77 6.98
C TRP A 207 21.19 -3.90 7.88
N LEU A 208 20.87 -5.12 8.34
CA LEU A 208 19.84 -5.38 9.34
C LEU A 208 20.12 -4.62 10.64
N LYS A 209 21.36 -4.64 11.14
CA LYS A 209 21.76 -3.88 12.33
C LYS A 209 21.57 -2.37 12.13
N ARG A 210 21.98 -1.82 10.99
CA ARG A 210 21.78 -0.39 10.68
C ARG A 210 20.31 -0.02 10.51
N MET A 211 19.52 -0.87 9.87
CA MET A 211 18.08 -0.68 9.70
C MET A 211 17.39 -0.71 11.06
N TRP A 212 17.71 -1.70 11.90
CA TRP A 212 17.24 -1.77 13.28
C TRP A 212 17.57 -0.50 14.07
N TRP A 213 18.83 -0.04 14.02
CA TRP A 213 19.24 1.20 14.69
C TRP A 213 18.54 2.46 14.14
N ALA A 214 18.31 2.53 12.83
CA ALA A 214 17.57 3.63 12.21
C ALA A 214 16.10 3.63 12.65
N THR A 215 15.44 2.46 12.66
CA THR A 215 14.08 2.30 13.18
C THR A 215 14.02 2.64 14.67
N TRP A 216 15.01 2.23 15.45
CA TRP A 216 15.11 2.54 16.88
C TRP A 216 15.29 4.05 17.13
N ARG A 217 16.10 4.75 16.33
CA ARG A 217 16.22 6.21 16.42
C ARG A 217 14.92 6.91 16.05
N LEU A 218 14.14 6.32 15.15
CA LEU A 218 12.82 6.80 14.75
C LEU A 218 11.70 6.34 15.69
N ARG A 219 11.99 5.63 16.80
CA ARG A 219 10.99 5.03 17.69
C ARG A 219 9.94 6.01 18.18
N VAL A 220 10.30 7.27 18.44
CA VAL A 220 9.35 8.28 18.93
C VAL A 220 8.40 8.70 17.82
N ALA A 221 8.90 8.87 16.60
CA ALA A 221 8.04 9.16 15.46
C ALA A 221 7.19 7.95 15.06
N VAL A 222 7.76 6.74 15.11
CA VAL A 222 7.02 5.48 14.90
C VAL A 222 5.95 5.29 15.99
N ALA A 223 6.26 5.58 17.25
CA ALA A 223 5.30 5.53 18.35
C ALA A 223 4.24 6.62 18.23
N ALA A 224 4.59 7.84 17.81
CA ALA A 224 3.63 8.92 17.58
C ALA A 224 2.69 8.60 16.41
N VAL A 225 3.22 8.06 15.30
CA VAL A 225 2.41 7.57 14.18
C VAL A 225 1.56 6.37 14.61
N GLY A 226 2.10 5.45 15.40
CA GLY A 226 1.37 4.30 15.94
C GLY A 226 0.27 4.71 16.93
N LEU A 227 0.51 5.71 17.77
CA LEU A 227 -0.48 6.29 18.69
C LEU A 227 -1.54 7.07 17.93
N PHE A 228 -1.17 7.81 16.88
CA PHE A 228 -2.11 8.49 15.99
C PHE A 228 -2.98 7.49 15.22
N ALA A 229 -2.37 6.46 14.65
CA ALA A 229 -3.08 5.36 14.00
C ALA A 229 -3.97 4.62 15.00
N GLY A 230 -3.51 4.38 16.22
CA GLY A 230 -4.31 3.81 17.31
C GLY A 230 -5.49 4.70 17.69
N ALA A 231 -5.28 6.01 17.87
CA ALA A 231 -6.34 6.96 18.16
C ALA A 231 -7.39 7.02 17.04
N LEU A 232 -6.95 6.94 15.77
CA LEU A 232 -7.84 6.82 14.61
C LEU A 232 -8.58 5.48 14.56
N LEU A 233 -7.92 4.37 14.92
CA LEU A 233 -8.48 3.02 14.89
C LEU A 233 -9.51 2.79 16.01
N PHE A 234 -9.29 3.36 17.19
CA PHE A 234 -10.12 3.12 18.36
C PHE A 234 -11.22 4.16 18.58
N ASP A 235 -11.17 5.33 17.91
CA ASP A 235 -12.14 6.45 17.99
C ASP A 235 -12.83 6.57 19.35
N VAL A 236 -12.03 6.61 20.42
CA VAL A 236 -12.52 6.45 21.81
C VAL A 236 -13.51 7.57 22.19
N THR A 237 -13.47 8.69 21.48
CA THR A 237 -14.33 9.86 21.69
C THR A 237 -15.61 9.83 20.85
N GLY A 238 -15.74 8.94 19.87
CA GLY A 238 -16.84 8.92 18.89
C GLY A 238 -16.91 10.17 18.00
N GLN A 239 -15.91 11.05 18.08
CA GLN A 239 -15.88 12.30 17.35
C GLN A 239 -15.60 12.07 15.88
N ALA A 240 -14.81 11.05 15.52
CA ALA A 240 -14.57 10.76 14.11
C ALA A 240 -15.88 10.28 13.44
N ILE A 241 -16.65 9.42 14.10
CA ILE A 241 -17.98 8.97 13.62
C ILE A 241 -18.94 10.17 13.43
N ASP A 242 -18.97 11.11 14.36
CA ASP A 242 -19.87 12.28 14.29
C ASP A 242 -19.40 13.28 13.21
N LEU A 243 -18.09 13.38 12.97
CA LEU A 243 -17.49 14.16 11.88
C LEU A 243 -17.80 13.53 10.52
N VAL A 244 -17.66 12.22 10.39
CA VAL A 244 -17.95 11.47 9.16
C VAL A 244 -19.43 11.60 8.82
N ARG A 245 -20.35 11.49 9.79
CA ARG A 245 -21.78 11.77 9.58
C ARG A 245 -22.02 13.15 8.96
N ARG A 246 -21.39 14.19 9.49
CA ARG A 246 -21.51 15.56 8.95
C ARG A 246 -20.88 15.71 7.56
N TRP A 247 -19.85 14.93 7.25
CA TRP A 247 -19.26 14.89 5.90
C TRP A 247 -20.19 14.27 4.86
N VAL A 248 -21.10 13.39 5.26
CA VAL A 248 -22.10 12.79 4.36
C VAL A 248 -23.21 13.79 4.00
N ASP A 249 -23.44 14.82 4.82
CA ASP A 249 -24.51 15.79 4.62
C ASP A 249 -24.20 16.80 3.49
N SER A 250 -22.92 17.01 3.13
CA SER A 250 -22.55 17.91 2.02
C SER A 250 -21.28 17.50 1.28
N ARG A 251 -21.27 17.66 -0.06
CA ARG A 251 -20.10 17.34 -0.91
C ARG A 251 -18.87 18.18 -0.59
N ALA A 252 -19.06 19.39 -0.06
CA ALA A 252 -17.96 20.29 0.31
C ALA A 252 -17.28 19.84 1.59
N ASP A 253 -18.06 19.35 2.57
CA ASP A 253 -17.55 18.85 3.84
C ASP A 253 -16.81 17.52 3.68
N LEU A 254 -17.28 16.68 2.74
CA LEU A 254 -16.57 15.48 2.31
C LEU A 254 -15.17 15.80 1.76
N PHE A 255 -15.05 16.82 0.91
CA PHE A 255 -13.77 17.25 0.34
C PHE A 255 -12.84 17.85 1.41
N GLY A 256 -13.40 18.62 2.35
CA GLY A 256 -12.68 19.20 3.49
C GLY A 256 -12.17 18.15 4.48
N GLY A 257 -12.96 17.13 4.81
CA GLY A 257 -12.54 16.03 5.67
C GLY A 257 -11.33 15.27 5.11
N VAL A 258 -11.33 15.08 3.80
CA VAL A 258 -10.29 14.35 3.07
C VAL A 258 -9.01 15.15 2.95
N LEU A 259 -9.12 16.45 2.67
CA LEU A 259 -8.00 17.39 2.77
C LEU A 259 -7.41 17.42 4.18
N THR A 260 -8.22 17.23 5.22
CA THR A 260 -7.75 17.19 6.61
C THR A 260 -7.00 15.90 6.93
N VAL A 261 -7.49 14.75 6.45
CA VAL A 261 -6.79 13.45 6.58
C VAL A 261 -5.48 13.45 5.79
N LEU A 262 -5.53 13.88 4.52
CA LEU A 262 -4.35 14.03 3.66
C LEU A 262 -3.37 15.06 4.26
N GLY A 263 -3.87 16.20 4.72
CA GLY A 263 -3.09 17.24 5.37
C GLY A 263 -2.42 16.76 6.66
N SER A 264 -3.11 15.97 7.48
CA SER A 264 -2.56 15.37 8.70
C SER A 264 -1.49 14.33 8.39
N ALA A 265 -1.72 13.49 7.37
CA ALA A 265 -0.74 12.52 6.90
C ALA A 265 0.52 13.20 6.30
N LEU A 266 0.33 14.29 5.56
CA LEU A 266 1.40 15.12 5.00
C LEU A 266 2.16 15.90 6.08
N LEU A 267 1.46 16.42 7.11
CA LEU A 267 2.08 17.08 8.26
C LEU A 267 2.87 16.08 9.11
N GLY A 268 2.35 14.86 9.32
CA GLY A 268 3.07 13.77 9.97
C GLY A 268 4.32 13.37 9.19
N LEU A 269 4.23 13.30 7.86
CA LEU A 269 5.36 13.08 6.96
C LEU A 269 6.39 14.21 7.05
N ALA A 270 5.94 15.47 7.04
CA ALA A 270 6.80 16.63 7.16
C ALA A 270 7.52 16.69 8.52
N ALA A 271 6.79 16.42 9.61
CA ALA A 271 7.35 16.32 10.97
C ALA A 271 8.37 15.17 11.07
N TRP A 272 8.10 14.03 10.44
CA TRP A 272 9.04 12.92 10.35
C TRP A 272 10.30 13.27 9.54
N LEU A 273 10.14 13.94 8.39
CA LEU A 273 11.26 14.41 7.56
C LEU A 273 12.13 15.44 8.30
N MET A 274 11.52 16.31 9.11
CA MET A 274 12.22 17.25 9.99
C MET A 274 12.94 16.55 11.14
N ALA A 275 12.27 15.66 11.87
CA ALA A 275 12.86 14.88 12.95
C ALA A 275 14.05 14.04 12.44
N ARG A 276 13.92 13.46 11.25
CA ARG A 276 15.00 12.76 10.56
C ARG A 276 16.19 13.69 10.29
N ARG A 277 15.98 14.90 9.77
CA ARG A 277 17.06 15.87 9.55
C ARG A 277 17.79 16.21 10.84
N LEU A 278 17.07 16.29 11.96
CA LEU A 278 17.66 16.64 13.27
C LEU A 278 18.39 15.47 13.93
N VAL A 279 17.93 14.22 13.73
CA VAL A 279 18.49 13.02 14.39
C VAL A 279 19.57 12.32 13.55
N LEU A 280 19.59 12.55 12.22
CA LEU A 280 20.56 11.95 11.29
C LEU A 280 21.54 12.97 10.69
N ALA A 281 21.46 14.26 11.07
CA ALA A 281 22.58 15.19 10.95
C ALA A 281 23.64 14.87 12.02
#